data_AF-A0A4Q2X1X5-F1
#
_entry.id   AF-A0A4Q2X1X5-F1
#
_cell.length_a   1.000
_cell.length_b   1.000
_cell.length_c   1.000
_cell.angle_alpha   90.00
_cell.angle_beta   90.00
_cell.angle_gamma   90.00
#
_symmetry.space_group_name_H-M   'P 1'
#
loop_
_entity.id
_entity.type
_entity.pdbx_description
1 polymer ?
#
loop_
_entity_poly.entity_id
_entity_poly.type
_entity_poly.pdbx_seq_one_letter_code
_entity_poly.pdbx_strand_id
1 'polypeptide(L)'
;MAKLGITVVSGCGSPATRVAAERALAAGGTVVSIVPSDDIGLEDWPCSVLIPCGMGDARNLLMALAGDACLVIGGRAGTISEVCLAWLHHRPLLPLTGCGGWSDQLEKNPPDERKNSPILPWGSTDELWARLAELGFVAG
;
A
#
# COMPACT_ATOMS: atom_id res chain seq x y z
N MET A 1 3.56 -7.07 -8.47
CA MET A 1 4.26 -5.77 -8.37
C MET A 1 5.64 -5.85 -9.00
N ALA A 2 6.64 -6.49 -8.36
CA ALA A 2 8.01 -6.56 -8.89
C ALA A 2 8.11 -7.01 -10.36
N LYS A 3 7.45 -8.12 -10.75
CA LYS A 3 7.43 -8.61 -12.14
C LYS A 3 6.82 -7.63 -13.16
N LEU A 4 6.05 -6.65 -12.68
CA LEU A 4 5.41 -5.62 -13.48
C LEU A 4 6.23 -4.31 -13.49
N GLY A 5 7.43 -4.31 -12.90
CA GLY A 5 8.26 -3.10 -12.76
C GLY A 5 7.73 -2.09 -11.73
N ILE A 6 6.72 -2.45 -10.94
CA ILE A 6 6.10 -1.56 -9.95
C ILE A 6 6.93 -1.55 -8.66
N THR A 7 7.31 -0.35 -8.21
CA THR A 7 7.94 -0.11 -6.90
C THR A 7 6.93 -0.29 -5.78
N VAL A 8 7.32 -0.97 -4.71
CA VAL A 8 6.50 -1.12 -3.50
C VAL A 8 6.91 -0.07 -2.48
N VAL A 9 5.98 0.81 -2.09
CA VAL A 9 6.16 1.74 -0.96
C VAL A 9 5.48 1.11 0.26
N SER A 10 6.22 0.90 1.35
CA SER A 10 5.67 0.20 2.52
C SER A 10 6.44 0.52 3.80
N GLY A 11 5.70 0.87 4.85
CA GLY A 11 6.25 0.99 6.20
C GLY A 11 6.58 -0.35 6.87
N CYS A 12 6.30 -1.50 6.24
CA CYS A 12 6.67 -2.87 6.65
C CYS A 12 6.40 -3.29 8.11
N GLY A 13 5.62 -2.53 8.87
CA GLY A 13 5.36 -2.78 10.29
C GLY A 13 4.36 -3.91 10.57
N SER A 14 3.62 -4.38 9.57
CA SER A 14 2.66 -5.48 9.70
C SER A 14 3.19 -6.75 9.03
N PRO A 15 2.78 -7.96 9.49
CA PRO A 15 3.19 -9.21 8.85
C PRO A 15 2.88 -9.27 7.35
N ALA A 16 1.72 -8.77 6.93
CA ALA A 16 1.31 -8.76 5.52
C ALA A 16 2.21 -7.84 4.67
N THR A 17 2.47 -6.62 5.15
CA THR A 17 3.32 -5.66 4.43
C THR A 17 4.78 -6.08 4.41
N ARG A 18 5.26 -6.74 5.47
CA ARG A 18 6.59 -7.34 5.53
C ARG A 18 6.77 -8.46 4.51
N VAL A 19 5.82 -9.41 4.44
CA VAL A 19 5.85 -10.49 3.44
C VAL A 19 5.79 -9.92 2.02
N ALA A 20 4.95 -8.91 1.78
CA ALA A 20 4.88 -8.26 0.47
C ALA A 20 6.23 -7.66 0.03
N ALA A 21 6.92 -6.98 0.96
CA ALA A 21 8.23 -6.41 0.73
C ALA A 21 9.31 -7.47 0.48
N GLU A 22 9.39 -8.50 1.33
CA GLU A 22 10.34 -9.62 1.16
C GLU A 22 10.14 -10.33 -0.19
N ARG A 23 8.89 -10.56 -0.60
CA ARG A 23 8.58 -11.19 -1.89
C ARG A 23 8.89 -10.27 -3.07
N ALA A 24 8.71 -8.96 -2.93
CA ALA A 24 9.09 -8.00 -3.96
C ALA A 24 10.62 -7.99 -4.17
N LEU A 25 11.39 -7.94 -3.08
CA LEU A 25 12.86 -8.02 -3.12
C LEU A 25 13.35 -9.35 -3.72
N ALA A 26 12.79 -10.48 -3.29
CA ALA A 26 13.15 -11.80 -3.81
C ALA A 26 12.88 -11.94 -5.32
N ALA A 27 11.94 -11.16 -5.85
CA ALA A 27 11.64 -11.11 -7.29
C ALA A 27 12.44 -10.02 -8.04
N GLY A 28 13.44 -9.39 -7.40
CA GLY A 28 14.28 -8.34 -7.99
C GLY A 28 13.60 -6.97 -8.10
N GLY A 29 12.51 -6.74 -7.35
CA GLY A 29 11.79 -5.47 -7.34
C GLY A 29 12.36 -4.46 -6.33
N THR A 30 11.95 -3.20 -6.50
CA THR A 30 12.32 -2.09 -5.60
C THR A 30 11.32 -1.98 -4.45
N VAL A 31 11.81 -1.87 -3.22
CA VAL A 31 11.02 -1.60 -2.02
C VAL A 31 11.54 -0.35 -1.32
N VAL A 32 10.72 0.70 -1.28
CA VAL A 32 10.99 1.93 -0.53
C VAL A 32 10.25 1.86 0.80
N SER A 33 11.01 1.84 1.89
CA SER A 33 10.45 1.79 3.24
C SER A 33 10.54 3.12 3.96
N ILE A 34 9.39 3.73 4.21
CA ILE A 34 9.27 4.93 5.04
C ILE A 34 8.85 4.47 6.43
N VAL A 35 9.78 4.56 7.40
CA VAL A 35 9.60 4.02 8.74
C VAL A 35 9.41 5.15 9.76
N PRO A 36 8.67 4.93 10.86
CA PRO A 36 8.39 5.99 11.84
C PRO A 36 9.58 6.51 12.61
N SER A 37 10.56 5.64 12.85
CA SER A 37 11.78 5.96 13.60
C SER A 37 12.71 6.83 12.76
N ASP A 38 13.56 7.63 13.41
CA ASP A 38 14.74 8.26 12.81
C ASP A 38 15.99 7.37 12.92
N ASP A 39 15.86 6.17 13.51
CA ASP A 39 16.92 5.19 13.62
C ASP A 39 17.27 4.56 12.26
N ILE A 40 18.50 4.81 11.81
CA ILE A 40 19.09 4.27 10.58
C ILE A 40 19.53 2.80 10.78
N GLY A 41 19.67 2.35 12.03
CA GLY A 41 20.15 1.03 12.43
C GLY A 41 19.10 -0.08 12.44
N LEU A 42 17.99 0.07 11.71
CA LEU A 42 17.01 -1.01 11.52
C LEU A 42 17.63 -2.18 10.75
N GLU A 43 18.27 -3.09 11.48
CA GLU A 43 18.84 -4.32 10.94
C GLU A 43 17.75 -5.21 10.35
N ASP A 44 18.07 -5.88 9.24
CA ASP A 44 17.18 -6.83 8.55
C ASP A 44 15.80 -6.28 8.15
N TRP A 45 15.72 -4.97 7.89
CA TRP A 45 14.51 -4.36 7.33
C TRP A 45 14.38 -4.71 5.85
N PRO A 46 13.23 -5.28 5.39
CA PRO A 46 13.11 -5.77 4.01
C PRO A 46 12.87 -4.60 3.04
N CYS A 47 13.91 -3.83 2.74
CA CYS A 47 13.85 -2.74 1.79
C CYS A 47 15.10 -2.64 0.91
N SER A 48 14.94 -2.00 -0.26
CA SER A 48 16.07 -1.56 -1.08
C SER A 48 16.47 -0.11 -0.77
N VAL A 49 15.52 0.69 -0.29
CA VAL A 49 15.74 2.08 0.16
C VAL A 49 15.02 2.27 1.50
N LEU A 50 15.76 2.69 2.52
CA LEU A 50 15.23 3.01 3.85
C LEU A 50 15.14 4.53 4.04
N ILE A 51 13.99 5.02 4.49
CA ILE A 51 13.73 6.42 4.84
C ILE A 51 13.27 6.46 6.31
N PRO A 52 14.18 6.66 7.27
CA PRO A 52 13.86 6.83 8.67
C PRO A 52 13.39 8.26 8.94
N CYS A 53 12.08 8.49 8.89
CA CYS A 53 11.54 9.86 8.84
C CYS A 53 11.41 10.54 10.21
N GLY A 54 11.44 9.79 11.32
CA GLY A 54 11.24 10.35 12.67
C GLY A 54 9.85 10.97 12.92
N MET A 55 8.87 10.75 12.03
CA MET A 55 7.57 11.44 12.08
C MET A 55 6.46 10.63 12.78
N GLY A 56 6.79 9.49 13.38
CA GLY A 56 5.77 8.62 13.99
C GLY A 56 4.68 8.27 12.97
N ASP A 57 3.41 8.38 13.34
CA ASP A 57 2.28 8.05 12.44
C ASP A 57 2.07 9.02 11.28
N ALA A 58 2.62 10.24 11.35
CA ALA A 58 2.56 11.18 10.23
C ALA A 58 3.30 10.65 8.98
N ARG A 59 4.16 9.62 9.12
CA ARG A 59 4.78 8.93 7.98
C ARG A 59 3.78 8.35 6.97
N ASN A 60 2.55 8.04 7.42
CA ASN A 60 1.50 7.52 6.56
C ASN A 60 1.15 8.51 5.43
N LEU A 61 1.27 9.82 5.67
CA LEU A 61 1.06 10.84 4.64
C LEU A 61 2.13 10.77 3.55
N LEU A 62 3.40 10.61 3.94
CA LEU A 62 4.49 10.45 2.98
C LEU A 62 4.28 9.21 2.10
N MET A 63 3.81 8.11 2.69
CA MET A 63 3.48 6.89 1.94
C MET A 63 2.34 7.13 0.94
N ALA A 64 1.26 7.79 1.35
CA ALA A 64 0.14 8.12 0.47
C ALA A 64 0.52 9.06 -0.68
N LEU A 65 1.42 10.01 -0.42
CA LEU A 65 1.91 10.94 -1.44
C LEU A 65 2.91 10.27 -2.40
N ALA A 66 3.77 9.37 -1.89
CA ALA A 66 4.76 8.67 -2.69
C ALA A 66 4.18 7.56 -3.58
N GLY A 67 3.03 6.98 -3.22
CA GLY A 67 2.36 5.94 -4.00
C GLY A 67 1.36 6.49 -5.01
N ASP A 68 1.27 5.85 -6.17
CA ASP A 68 0.25 6.17 -7.18
C ASP A 68 -1.12 5.54 -6.87
N ALA A 69 -1.13 4.44 -6.12
CA ALA A 69 -2.34 3.77 -5.62
C ALA A 69 -2.07 3.03 -4.31
N CYS A 70 -3.14 2.72 -3.57
CA CYS A 70 -3.08 2.08 -2.26
C CYS A 70 -3.66 0.66 -2.32
N LEU A 71 -2.81 -0.34 -2.11
CA LEU A 71 -3.24 -1.73 -1.89
C LEU A 71 -3.63 -1.91 -0.42
N VAL A 72 -4.88 -2.33 -0.18
CA VAL A 72 -5.40 -2.47 1.18
C VAL A 72 -5.60 -3.95 1.49
N ILE A 73 -4.87 -4.47 2.48
CA ILE A 73 -4.91 -5.89 2.85
C ILE A 73 -5.25 -6.01 4.34
N GLY A 74 -6.44 -6.54 4.64
CA GLY A 74 -6.91 -6.71 6.01
C GLY A 74 -7.03 -5.37 6.74
N GLY A 75 -6.39 -5.30 7.91
CA GLY A 75 -6.08 -4.04 8.56
C GLY A 75 -6.84 -3.73 9.85
N ARG A 76 -6.26 -2.79 10.61
CA ARG A 76 -6.80 -2.22 11.87
C ARG A 76 -6.74 -0.68 11.77
N ALA A 77 -6.69 0.02 12.91
CA ALA A 77 -6.62 1.49 12.99
C ALA A 77 -5.52 2.12 12.10
N GLY A 78 -4.33 1.53 12.04
CA GLY A 78 -3.25 2.03 11.18
C GLY A 78 -3.60 1.99 9.68
N THR A 79 -4.24 0.91 9.24
CA THR A 79 -4.64 0.74 7.84
C THR A 79 -5.70 1.74 7.42
N ILE A 80 -6.72 1.99 8.26
CA ILE A 80 -7.72 3.01 7.92
C ILE A 80 -7.12 4.41 7.90
N SER A 81 -6.11 4.70 8.73
CA SER A 81 -5.37 5.96 8.64
C SER A 81 -4.69 6.12 7.27
N GLU A 82 -3.98 5.10 6.79
CA GLU A 82 -3.35 5.10 5.46
C GLU A 82 -4.38 5.25 4.33
N VAL A 83 -5.50 4.53 4.44
CA VAL A 83 -6.62 4.60 3.48
C VAL A 83 -7.21 6.00 3.38
N CYS A 84 -7.50 6.64 4.51
CA CYS A 84 -8.06 7.99 4.51
C CYS A 84 -7.10 9.00 3.88
N LEU A 85 -5.79 8.87 4.13
CA LEU A 85 -4.78 9.75 3.52
C LEU A 85 -4.67 9.50 2.01
N ALA A 86 -4.63 8.24 1.57
CA ALA A 86 -4.67 7.89 0.15
C ALA A 86 -5.93 8.47 -0.54
N TRP A 87 -7.09 8.35 0.08
CA TRP A 87 -8.36 8.90 -0.40
C TRP A 87 -8.35 10.43 -0.53
N LEU A 88 -7.86 11.13 0.49
CA LEU A 88 -7.73 12.59 0.47
C LEU A 88 -6.77 13.09 -0.63
N HIS A 89 -5.81 12.26 -1.01
CA HIS A 89 -4.83 12.57 -2.06
C HIS A 89 -5.12 11.90 -3.40
N HIS A 90 -6.39 11.55 -3.65
CA HIS A 90 -6.86 11.05 -4.94
C HIS A 90 -6.14 9.78 -5.42
N ARG A 91 -5.68 8.92 -4.49
CA ARG A 91 -5.07 7.63 -4.81
C ARG A 91 -6.15 6.56 -4.91
N PRO A 92 -6.26 5.83 -6.05
CA PRO A 92 -7.11 4.65 -6.16
C PRO A 92 -6.87 3.67 -5.02
N LEU A 93 -7.95 3.13 -4.46
CA LEU A 93 -7.90 2.13 -3.40
C LEU A 93 -8.17 0.74 -3.99
N LEU A 94 -7.27 -0.21 -3.76
CA LEU A 94 -7.38 -1.59 -4.25
C LEU A 94 -7.46 -2.57 -3.07
N PRO A 95 -8.65 -2.73 -2.45
CA PRO A 95 -8.82 -3.65 -1.33
C PRO A 95 -8.83 -5.12 -1.78
N LEU A 96 -8.03 -5.95 -1.11
CA LEU A 96 -8.13 -7.41 -1.23
C LEU A 96 -9.38 -7.88 -0.46
N THR A 97 -10.24 -8.62 -1.14
CA THR A 97 -11.45 -9.18 -0.56
C THR A 97 -11.22 -10.57 0.04
N GLY A 98 -12.02 -10.94 1.04
CA GLY A 98 -11.99 -12.25 1.69
C GLY A 98 -10.90 -12.39 2.77
N CYS A 99 -10.26 -11.29 3.18
CA CYS A 99 -9.20 -11.30 4.20
C CYS A 99 -9.58 -10.59 5.51
N GLY A 100 -10.83 -10.13 5.65
CA GLY A 100 -11.36 -9.48 6.83
C GLY A 100 -10.85 -8.04 7.02
N GLY A 101 -11.19 -7.43 8.17
CA GLY A 101 -10.69 -6.09 8.52
C GLY A 101 -11.30 -4.99 7.66
N TRP A 102 -10.51 -3.94 7.41
CA TRP A 102 -10.97 -2.76 6.66
C TRP A 102 -11.08 -3.04 5.16
N SER A 103 -10.21 -3.87 4.58
CA SER A 103 -10.24 -4.14 3.14
C SER A 103 -11.60 -4.67 2.67
N ASP A 104 -12.23 -5.58 3.40
CA ASP A 104 -13.56 -6.13 3.07
C ASP A 104 -14.71 -5.11 3.21
N GLN A 105 -14.50 -4.02 3.96
CA GLN A 105 -15.53 -3.03 4.25
C GLN A 105 -15.50 -1.85 3.29
N LEU A 106 -14.36 -1.56 2.65
CA LEU A 106 -14.14 -0.28 1.96
C LEU A 106 -15.11 0.01 0.83
N GLU A 107 -15.51 -1.00 0.06
CA GLU A 107 -16.47 -0.80 -1.03
C GLU A 107 -17.84 -0.32 -0.51
N LYS A 108 -18.25 -0.78 0.67
CA LYS A 108 -19.55 -0.46 1.30
C LYS A 108 -19.44 0.69 2.31
N ASN A 109 -18.24 1.00 2.76
CA ASN A 109 -17.94 1.98 3.78
C ASN A 109 -16.70 2.81 3.37
N PRO A 110 -16.83 3.67 2.35
CA PRO A 110 -15.75 4.56 1.94
C PRO A 110 -15.42 5.58 3.05
N PRO A 111 -14.23 6.22 3.04
CA PRO A 111 -13.86 7.22 4.04
C PRO A 111 -14.85 8.37 4.18
N ASP A 112 -15.43 8.83 3.07
CA ASP A 112 -16.49 9.85 3.02
C ASP A 112 -17.34 9.74 1.73
N GLU A 113 -18.30 10.64 1.56
CA GLU A 113 -19.21 10.71 0.42
C GLU A 113 -18.63 11.35 -0.84
N ARG A 114 -17.41 11.92 -0.77
CA ARG A 114 -16.87 12.84 -1.80
C ARG A 114 -16.37 12.12 -3.05
N LYS A 115 -16.30 10.78 -3.03
CA LYS A 115 -15.85 9.94 -4.15
C LYS A 115 -14.51 10.41 -4.75
N ASN A 116 -13.56 10.80 -3.89
CA ASN A 116 -12.28 11.38 -4.32
C ASN A 116 -11.45 10.43 -5.20
N SER A 117 -11.64 9.12 -5.05
CA SER A 117 -10.90 8.08 -5.78
C SER A 117 -11.79 6.87 -6.05
N PRO A 118 -11.49 6.06 -7.07
CA PRO A 118 -12.15 4.78 -7.24
C PRO A 118 -11.72 3.79 -6.15
N ILE A 119 -12.63 2.90 -5.77
CA ILE A 119 -12.38 1.73 -4.92
C ILE A 119 -12.56 0.50 -5.81
N LEU A 120 -11.48 -0.21 -6.09
CA LEU A 120 -11.41 -1.32 -7.04
C LEU A 120 -11.04 -2.61 -6.31
N PRO A 121 -12.03 -3.34 -5.75
CA PRO A 121 -11.77 -4.59 -5.05
C PRO A 121 -11.21 -5.66 -5.99
N TRP A 122 -10.43 -6.57 -5.42
CA TRP A 122 -9.87 -7.74 -6.10
C TRP A 122 -9.89 -8.95 -5.17
N GLY A 123 -10.09 -10.15 -5.73
CA GLY A 123 -10.03 -11.44 -5.04
C GLY A 123 -8.97 -12.38 -5.59
N SER A 124 -8.33 -12.01 -6.70
CA SER A 124 -7.28 -12.79 -7.35
C SER A 124 -6.19 -11.91 -7.95
N THR A 125 -5.02 -12.50 -8.25
CA THR A 125 -3.93 -11.77 -8.91
C THR A 125 -4.30 -11.30 -10.31
N ASP A 126 -5.12 -12.06 -11.03
CA ASP A 126 -5.54 -11.72 -12.39
C ASP A 126 -6.48 -10.50 -12.38
N GLU A 127 -7.41 -10.45 -11.42
CA GLU A 127 -8.25 -9.27 -11.18
C GLU A 127 -7.39 -8.05 -10.81
N LEU A 128 -6.42 -8.22 -9.91
CA LEU A 128 -5.53 -7.14 -9.53
C LEU A 128 -4.77 -6.59 -10.74
N TRP A 129 -4.26 -7.46 -11.63
CA TRP A 129 -3.61 -7.03 -12.86
C TRP A 129 -4.56 -6.27 -13.80
N ALA A 130 -5.80 -6.76 -13.95
CA ALA A 130 -6.81 -6.04 -14.72
C ALA A 130 -7.09 -4.64 -14.15
N ARG A 131 -7.14 -4.48 -12.83
CA ARG A 131 -7.30 -3.16 -12.19
C ARG A 131 -6.11 -2.25 -12.41
N LEU A 132 -4.89 -2.78 -12.31
CA LEU A 132 -3.68 -2.00 -12.60
C LEU A 132 -3.63 -1.56 -14.07
N ALA A 133 -4.09 -2.39 -15.00
CA ALA A 133 -4.20 -2.05 -16.41
C ALA A 133 -5.30 -1.00 -16.67
N GLU A 134 -6.47 -1.13 -16.03
CA GLU A 134 -7.56 -0.14 -16.05
C GLU A 134 -7.08 1.25 -15.59
N LEU A 135 -6.19 1.28 -14.58
CA LEU A 135 -5.56 2.50 -14.08
C LEU A 135 -4.36 2.99 -14.91
N GLY A 136 -3.93 2.23 -15.92
CA GLY A 136 -2.79 2.59 -16.79
C GLY A 136 -1.42 2.41 -16.13
N PHE A 137 -1.30 1.65 -15.04
CA PHE A 137 -0.02 1.40 -14.36
C PHE A 137 0.79 0.26 -14.98
N VAL A 138 0.15 -0.58 -15.78
CA VAL A 138 0.80 -1.67 -16.53
C VAL A 138 0.25 -1.71 -17.94
N ALA A 139 1.06 -2.20 -18.88
CA ALA A 139 0.57 -2.52 -20.21
C ALA A 139 -0.46 -3.66 -20.12
N GLY A 140 -1.59 -3.50 -20.81
CA GLY A 140 -2.65 -4.51 -20.92
C GLY A 140 -2.30 -5.65 -21.87
#